data_AF-A0A132E5W4-F1
#
_entry.id   AF-A0A132E5W4-F1
#
_cell.length_a   1.000
_cell.length_b   1.000
_cell.length_c   1.000
_cell.angle_alpha   90.00
_cell.angle_beta   90.00
_cell.angle_gamma   90.00
#
_symmetry.space_group_name_H-M   'P 1'
#
loop_
_entity.id
_entity.type
_entity.pdbx_description
1 polymer ?
#
loop_
_entity_poly.entity_id
_entity_poly.type
_entity_poly.pdbx_seq_one_letter_code
_entity_poly.pdbx_strand_id
1 'polypeptide(L)'
;MKTHRWTLALAALATATALSLSVLAGWQRGGTLAERLIWIAIGVVLVTSAHLLPALIREMPIVIRSVGSVLWAACLVTACYGHAAFFAFAQQHAGEQRASTVQAPPVTSPARTLTVVMAERAAVTVQLAAANARHCVGNCVMLASRRATLTAKLDALNAEADDVRRHQAATDRVTVQRDTLLVDPITARLAALLDTTTGRVDLLTGLAFAAVLEGVACLLWSVALRSPLPVVTGDTAPAVTVTRAVTEPVVAAVTDAADMTPAAVMPVTASHDDETVSRNPVTPSHDRTTDSHAPRDDPIAPLPAAVPIDDHLSRLVRDVAAGLVRPTVADIRRYLGCSQARAAELRRQLADYDVTA
;
A
#
# COMPACT_ATOMS: atom_id res chain seq x y z
N MET A 1 14.65 -3.45 -37.87
CA MET A 1 14.54 -2.05 -37.38
C MET A 1 13.11 -1.67 -36.95
N LYS A 2 12.12 -1.54 -37.85
CA LYS A 2 10.76 -1.04 -37.49
C LYS A 2 10.12 -1.79 -36.30
N THR A 3 10.10 -3.12 -36.34
CA THR A 3 9.56 -3.99 -35.27
C THR A 3 10.20 -3.72 -33.89
N HIS A 4 11.52 -3.61 -33.83
CA HIS A 4 12.28 -3.34 -32.59
C HIS A 4 11.94 -1.98 -31.96
N ARG A 5 11.53 -0.97 -32.76
CA ARG A 5 11.05 0.31 -32.23
C ARG A 5 9.66 0.18 -31.60
N TRP A 6 8.78 -0.62 -32.20
CA TRP A 6 7.46 -0.92 -31.62
C TRP A 6 7.56 -1.75 -30.33
N THR A 7 8.45 -2.75 -30.25
CA THR A 7 8.63 -3.53 -29.01
C THR A 7 9.21 -2.70 -27.88
N LEU A 8 10.15 -1.77 -28.17
CA LEU A 8 10.64 -0.80 -27.18
C LEU A 8 9.53 0.15 -26.69
N ALA A 9 8.69 0.67 -27.60
CA ALA A 9 7.59 1.54 -27.24
C ALA A 9 6.54 0.83 -26.37
N LEU A 10 6.19 -0.42 -26.70
CA LEU A 10 5.30 -1.25 -25.88
C LEU A 10 5.92 -1.61 -24.52
N ALA A 11 7.22 -1.92 -24.47
CA ALA A 11 7.93 -2.17 -23.22
C ALA A 11 7.88 -0.93 -22.30
N ALA A 12 8.22 0.25 -22.82
CA ALA A 12 8.18 1.51 -22.07
C ALA A 12 6.77 1.91 -21.63
N LEU A 13 5.73 1.61 -22.42
CA LEU A 13 4.34 1.82 -22.01
C LEU A 13 3.94 0.90 -20.85
N ALA A 14 4.34 -0.39 -20.91
CA ALA A 14 4.08 -1.36 -19.85
C ALA A 14 4.85 -1.06 -18.55
N THR A 15 6.07 -0.50 -18.64
CA THR A 15 6.78 -0.04 -17.43
C THR A 15 6.14 1.23 -16.88
N ALA A 16 5.71 2.17 -17.71
CA ALA A 16 5.07 3.40 -17.27
C ALA A 16 3.76 3.14 -16.52
N THR A 17 2.94 2.18 -16.96
CA THR A 17 1.73 1.78 -16.22
C THR A 17 2.06 1.07 -14.91
N ALA A 18 2.99 0.11 -14.89
CA ALA A 18 3.45 -0.56 -13.67
C ALA A 18 4.05 0.42 -12.65
N LEU A 19 4.90 1.36 -13.10
CA LEU A 19 5.45 2.42 -12.25
C LEU A 19 4.35 3.34 -11.71
N SER A 20 3.33 3.67 -12.52
CA SER A 20 2.19 4.46 -12.05
C SER A 20 1.40 3.75 -10.93
N LEU A 21 1.15 2.44 -11.07
CA LEU A 21 0.53 1.63 -10.01
C LEU A 21 1.40 1.58 -8.75
N SER A 22 2.71 1.42 -8.91
CA SER A 22 3.67 1.38 -7.79
C SER A 22 3.76 2.72 -7.05
N VAL A 23 3.72 3.84 -7.77
CA VAL A 23 3.70 5.19 -7.20
C VAL A 23 2.42 5.41 -6.38
N LEU A 24 1.26 5.03 -6.93
CA LEU A 24 -0.03 5.13 -6.22
C LEU A 24 -0.08 4.23 -4.98
N ALA A 25 0.41 2.99 -5.09
CA ALA A 25 0.52 2.06 -3.97
C ALA A 25 1.46 2.57 -2.86
N GLY A 26 2.61 3.15 -3.23
CA GLY A 26 3.55 3.74 -2.28
C GLY A 26 2.99 4.99 -1.58
N TRP A 27 2.28 5.84 -2.32
CA TRP A 27 1.61 7.02 -1.77
C TRP A 27 0.51 6.68 -0.76
N GLN A 28 -0.20 5.56 -0.96
CA GLN A 28 -1.22 5.07 -0.03
C GLN A 28 -0.64 4.44 1.26
N ARG A 29 0.59 3.92 1.24
CA ARG A 29 1.20 3.21 2.38
C ARG A 29 1.86 4.10 3.44
N GLY A 30 2.32 5.30 3.08
CA GLY A 30 2.98 6.21 4.03
C GLY A 30 2.00 7.10 4.81
N GLY A 31 2.17 7.19 6.13
CA GLY A 31 1.46 8.14 7.00
C GLY A 31 2.03 9.55 6.87
N THR A 32 3.36 9.69 6.87
CA THR A 32 4.07 10.95 6.59
C THR A 32 4.52 11.09 5.14
N LEU A 33 4.83 12.32 4.70
CA LEU A 33 5.38 12.56 3.35
C LEU A 33 6.72 11.84 3.12
N ALA A 34 7.58 11.78 4.13
CA ALA A 34 8.87 11.07 4.04
C ALA A 34 8.67 9.57 3.81
N GLU A 35 7.77 8.92 4.56
CA GLU A 35 7.42 7.51 4.35
C GLU A 35 6.87 7.25 2.95
N ARG A 36 6.01 8.14 2.42
CA ARG A 36 5.46 7.99 1.05
C ARG A 36 6.55 8.05 0.00
N LEU A 37 7.48 8.99 0.11
CA LEU A 37 8.60 9.12 -0.83
C LEU A 37 9.53 7.89 -0.76
N ILE A 38 9.78 7.35 0.44
CA ILE A 38 10.54 6.10 0.63
C ILE A 38 9.81 4.91 -0.02
N TRP A 39 8.50 4.74 0.24
CA TRP A 39 7.72 3.66 -0.37
C TRP A 39 7.64 3.76 -1.90
N ILE A 40 7.53 4.98 -2.45
CA ILE A 40 7.59 5.21 -3.89
C ILE A 40 8.96 4.83 -4.45
N ALA A 41 10.06 5.29 -3.83
CA ALA A 41 11.41 5.00 -4.29
C ALA A 41 11.70 3.48 -4.29
N ILE A 42 11.31 2.76 -3.22
CA ILE A 42 11.41 1.30 -3.14
C ILE A 42 10.59 0.65 -4.26
N GLY A 43 9.35 1.09 -4.48
CA GLY A 43 8.48 0.58 -5.54
C GLY A 43 9.06 0.76 -6.95
N VAL A 44 9.58 1.95 -7.26
CA VAL A 44 10.24 2.26 -8.54
C VAL A 44 11.47 1.36 -8.76
N VAL A 45 12.30 1.17 -7.74
CA VAL A 45 13.48 0.29 -7.80
C VAL A 45 13.06 -1.17 -8.02
N LEU A 46 12.02 -1.66 -7.34
CA LEU A 46 11.53 -3.03 -7.51
C LEU A 46 10.98 -3.29 -8.93
N VAL A 47 10.16 -2.39 -9.46
CA VAL A 47 9.55 -2.52 -10.80
C VAL A 47 10.61 -2.43 -11.91
N THR A 48 11.50 -1.42 -11.85
CA THR A 48 12.60 -1.31 -12.83
C THR A 48 13.54 -2.51 -12.76
N SER A 49 13.87 -3.01 -11.56
CA SER A 49 14.67 -4.23 -11.40
C SER A 49 13.97 -5.46 -11.97
N ALA A 50 12.67 -5.65 -11.69
CA ALA A 50 11.89 -6.76 -12.21
C ALA A 50 11.85 -6.80 -13.74
N HIS A 51 11.78 -5.63 -14.39
CA HIS A 51 11.69 -5.53 -15.86
C HIS A 51 13.03 -5.66 -16.57
N LEU A 52 14.12 -5.10 -16.02
CA LEU A 52 15.42 -5.07 -16.70
C LEU A 52 16.34 -6.25 -16.34
N LEU A 53 16.29 -6.83 -15.14
CA LEU A 53 17.17 -7.96 -14.78
C LEU A 53 17.11 -9.13 -15.78
N PRO A 54 15.94 -9.64 -16.23
CA PRO A 54 15.85 -10.79 -17.12
C PRO A 54 16.60 -10.65 -18.45
N ALA A 55 16.70 -9.41 -18.95
CA ALA A 55 17.47 -9.11 -20.14
C ALA A 55 18.98 -9.01 -19.84
N LEU A 56 19.34 -8.32 -18.76
CA LEU A 56 20.74 -8.04 -18.40
C LEU A 56 21.51 -9.29 -17.95
N ILE A 57 20.88 -10.20 -17.21
CA ILE A 57 21.56 -11.41 -16.69
C ILE A 57 21.63 -12.58 -17.68
N ARG A 58 21.06 -12.43 -18.89
CA ARG A 58 20.83 -13.57 -19.80
C ARG A 58 22.11 -14.20 -20.33
N GLU A 59 23.07 -13.36 -20.71
CA GLU A 59 24.38 -13.76 -21.27
C GLU A 59 25.45 -13.97 -20.18
N MET A 60 25.07 -13.92 -18.90
CA MET A 60 25.99 -14.06 -17.77
C MET A 60 26.23 -15.53 -17.40
N PRO A 61 27.40 -15.86 -16.82
CA PRO A 61 27.70 -17.23 -16.39
C PRO A 61 26.68 -17.75 -15.36
N ILE A 62 26.48 -19.07 -15.35
CA ILE A 62 25.34 -19.76 -14.70
C ILE A 62 25.14 -19.34 -13.23
N VAL A 63 26.21 -19.12 -12.47
CA VAL A 63 26.16 -18.69 -11.05
C VAL A 63 25.64 -17.27 -10.89
N ILE A 64 26.08 -16.32 -11.74
CA ILE A 64 25.56 -14.95 -11.73
C ILE A 64 24.09 -14.96 -12.20
N ARG A 65 23.77 -15.79 -13.20
CA ARG A 65 22.40 -15.95 -13.71
C ARG A 65 21.46 -16.50 -12.63
N SER A 66 21.86 -17.51 -11.85
CA SER A 66 21.00 -18.07 -10.79
C SER A 66 20.75 -17.08 -9.65
N VAL A 67 21.78 -16.39 -9.16
CA VAL A 67 21.63 -15.33 -8.14
C VAL A 67 20.76 -14.19 -8.68
N GLY A 68 20.97 -13.77 -9.92
CA GLY A 68 20.14 -12.77 -10.59
C GLY A 68 18.68 -13.21 -10.77
N SER A 69 18.42 -14.49 -11.08
CA SER A 69 17.05 -15.03 -11.17
C SER A 69 16.33 -15.07 -9.82
N VAL A 70 17.04 -15.35 -8.72
CA VAL A 70 16.47 -15.29 -7.36
C VAL A 70 16.12 -13.86 -6.97
N LEU A 71 17.03 -12.90 -7.21
CA LEU A 71 16.78 -11.48 -6.96
C LEU A 71 15.61 -10.95 -7.82
N TRP A 72 15.58 -11.30 -9.10
CA TRP A 72 14.47 -10.98 -10.00
C TRP A 72 13.13 -11.52 -9.49
N ALA A 73 13.08 -12.78 -9.07
CA ALA A 73 11.86 -13.39 -8.52
C ALA A 73 11.38 -12.68 -7.26
N ALA A 74 12.29 -12.27 -6.36
CA ALA A 74 11.96 -11.48 -5.19
C ALA A 74 11.41 -10.08 -5.55
N CYS A 75 12.03 -9.38 -6.52
CA CYS A 75 11.53 -8.11 -7.04
C CYS A 75 10.13 -8.26 -7.66
N LEU A 76 9.92 -9.28 -8.51
CA LEU A 76 8.67 -9.59 -9.17
C LEU A 76 7.54 -9.87 -8.16
N VAL A 77 7.76 -10.76 -7.19
CA VAL A 77 6.76 -11.10 -6.17
C VAL A 77 6.39 -9.86 -5.33
N THR A 78 7.37 -9.02 -4.99
CA THR A 78 7.13 -7.81 -4.19
C THR A 78 6.38 -6.73 -4.97
N ALA A 79 6.71 -6.55 -6.26
CA ALA A 79 5.98 -5.65 -7.17
C ALA A 79 4.53 -6.14 -7.40
N CYS A 80 4.35 -7.43 -7.70
CA CYS A 80 3.04 -8.06 -7.83
C CYS A 80 2.17 -7.88 -6.58
N TYR A 81 2.74 -8.05 -5.38
CA TYR A 81 2.03 -7.79 -4.12
C TYR A 81 1.68 -6.31 -3.91
N GLY A 82 2.56 -5.38 -4.35
CA GLY A 82 2.28 -3.95 -4.37
C GLY A 82 1.07 -3.60 -5.24
N HIS A 83 1.04 -4.11 -6.47
CA HIS A 83 -0.03 -3.86 -7.44
C HIS A 83 -1.34 -4.58 -7.05
N ALA A 84 -1.27 -5.82 -6.53
CA ALA A 84 -2.43 -6.53 -5.99
C ALA A 84 -3.10 -5.77 -4.84
N ALA A 85 -2.31 -5.19 -3.92
CA ALA A 85 -2.84 -4.36 -2.84
C ALA A 85 -3.52 -3.08 -3.36
N PHE A 86 -2.95 -2.41 -4.37
CA PHE A 86 -3.60 -1.27 -5.01
C PHE A 86 -4.93 -1.65 -5.68
N PHE A 87 -5.00 -2.79 -6.39
CA PHE A 87 -6.25 -3.26 -6.99
C PHE A 87 -7.31 -3.59 -5.91
N ALA A 88 -6.93 -4.24 -4.81
CA ALA A 88 -7.83 -4.49 -3.68
C ALA A 88 -8.36 -3.19 -3.05
N PHE A 89 -7.50 -2.19 -2.82
CA PHE A 89 -7.94 -0.88 -2.34
C PHE A 89 -8.85 -0.17 -3.36
N ALA A 90 -8.58 -0.27 -4.66
CA ALA A 90 -9.44 0.31 -5.70
C ALA A 90 -10.84 -0.32 -5.71
N GLN A 91 -10.95 -1.64 -5.53
CA GLN A 91 -12.25 -2.32 -5.38
C GLN A 91 -12.99 -1.90 -4.10
N GLN A 92 -12.28 -1.74 -2.98
CA GLN A 92 -12.87 -1.24 -1.73
C GLN A 92 -13.42 0.18 -1.91
N HIS A 93 -12.66 1.11 -2.52
CA HIS A 93 -13.13 2.47 -2.77
C HIS A 93 -14.34 2.50 -3.72
N ALA A 94 -14.39 1.62 -4.72
CA ALA A 94 -15.57 1.46 -5.58
C ALA A 94 -16.78 0.91 -4.80
N GLY A 95 -16.57 -0.02 -3.87
CA GLY A 95 -17.60 -0.51 -2.93
C GLY A 95 -18.14 0.59 -2.02
N GLU A 96 -17.26 1.40 -1.42
CA GLU A 96 -17.64 2.54 -0.58
C GLU A 96 -18.41 3.61 -1.38
N GLN A 97 -18.03 3.85 -2.65
CA GLN A 97 -18.78 4.73 -3.55
C GLN A 97 -20.17 4.17 -3.90
N ARG A 98 -20.31 2.86 -4.17
CA ARG A 98 -21.63 2.23 -4.36
C ARG A 98 -22.49 2.37 -3.10
N ALA A 99 -21.93 2.05 -1.94
CA ALA A 99 -22.60 2.13 -0.64
C ALA A 99 -22.97 3.57 -0.23
N SER A 100 -22.24 4.59 -0.67
CA SER A 100 -22.57 6.00 -0.38
C SER A 100 -23.82 6.50 -1.10
N THR A 101 -24.25 5.84 -2.18
CA THR A 101 -25.52 6.16 -2.87
C THR A 101 -26.76 5.80 -2.05
N VAL A 102 -26.63 4.90 -1.06
CA VAL A 102 -27.70 4.63 -0.10
C VAL A 102 -27.75 5.77 0.90
N GLN A 103 -28.70 6.65 0.67
CA GLN A 103 -29.01 7.78 1.54
C GLN A 103 -29.39 7.25 2.93
N ALA A 104 -28.60 7.60 3.94
CA ALA A 104 -28.92 7.24 5.32
C ALA A 104 -30.29 7.85 5.70
N PRO A 105 -31.17 7.12 6.41
CA PRO A 105 -32.41 7.70 6.90
C PRO A 105 -32.08 8.89 7.80
N PRO A 106 -32.93 9.94 7.85
CA PRO A 106 -32.70 11.07 8.72
C PRO A 106 -32.52 10.56 10.16
N VAL A 107 -31.44 10.98 10.81
CA VAL A 107 -31.07 10.51 12.16
C VAL A 107 -31.93 11.23 13.19
N THR A 108 -33.23 10.91 13.16
CA THR A 108 -34.15 11.09 14.28
C THR A 108 -33.75 10.08 15.33
N SER A 109 -32.67 10.37 16.07
CA SER A 109 -32.27 9.59 17.24
C SER A 109 -33.49 9.40 18.13
N PRO A 110 -33.93 8.15 18.40
CA PRO A 110 -35.06 7.95 19.29
C PRO A 110 -34.69 8.54 20.66
N ALA A 111 -35.53 9.44 21.16
CA ALA A 111 -35.21 10.26 22.35
C ALA A 111 -34.95 9.40 23.61
N ARG A 112 -35.34 8.12 23.56
CA ARG A 112 -35.04 7.07 24.54
C ARG A 112 -34.62 5.79 23.82
N THR A 113 -33.73 5.02 24.46
CA THR A 113 -33.40 3.66 24.01
C THR A 113 -34.50 2.68 24.42
N LEU A 114 -34.69 1.62 23.62
CA LEU A 114 -35.66 0.55 23.92
C LEU A 114 -35.49 -0.03 25.33
N THR A 115 -34.26 -0.09 25.84
CA THR A 115 -33.93 -0.55 27.19
C THR A 115 -34.55 0.31 28.29
N VAL A 116 -34.57 1.63 28.13
CA VAL A 116 -35.22 2.56 29.09
C VAL A 116 -36.74 2.40 29.04
N VAL A 117 -37.32 2.33 27.84
CA VAL A 117 -38.77 2.14 27.66
C VAL A 117 -39.23 0.81 28.27
N MET A 118 -38.48 -0.28 28.07
CA MET A 118 -38.77 -1.57 28.70
C MET A 118 -38.63 -1.57 30.23
N ALA A 119 -37.67 -0.84 30.79
CA ALA A 119 -37.50 -0.71 32.23
C ALA A 119 -38.68 0.04 32.88
N GLU A 120 -39.11 1.17 32.29
CA GLU A 120 -40.29 1.90 32.78
C GLU A 120 -41.58 1.09 32.59
N ARG A 121 -41.73 0.39 31.46
CA ARG A 121 -42.85 -0.53 31.20
C ARG A 121 -42.96 -1.60 32.29
N ALA A 122 -41.85 -2.19 32.71
CA ALA A 122 -41.82 -3.15 33.81
C ALA A 122 -42.24 -2.50 35.14
N ALA A 123 -41.71 -1.31 35.47
CA ALA A 123 -42.06 -0.59 36.69
C ALA A 123 -43.54 -0.19 36.76
N VAL A 124 -44.14 0.26 35.64
CA VAL A 124 -45.58 0.57 35.55
C VAL A 124 -46.43 -0.71 35.65
N THR A 125 -45.99 -1.82 35.04
CA THR A 125 -46.69 -3.12 35.14
C THR A 125 -46.76 -3.62 36.58
N VAL A 126 -45.66 -3.52 37.34
CA VAL A 126 -45.63 -3.88 38.78
C VAL A 126 -46.57 -2.98 39.60
N GLN A 127 -46.60 -1.67 39.32
CA GLN A 127 -47.53 -0.75 40.00
C GLN A 127 -49.00 -1.04 39.67
N LEU A 128 -49.31 -1.43 38.43
CA LEU A 128 -50.66 -1.82 38.00
C LEU A 128 -51.10 -3.13 38.69
N ALA A 129 -50.23 -4.14 38.74
CA ALA A 129 -50.48 -5.38 39.49
C ALA A 129 -50.75 -5.10 40.99
N ALA A 130 -49.91 -4.27 41.62
CA ALA A 130 -50.06 -3.86 43.02
C ALA A 130 -51.28 -2.94 43.29
N ALA A 131 -51.87 -2.34 42.24
CA ALA A 131 -53.14 -1.63 42.31
C ALA A 131 -54.34 -2.58 42.10
N ASN A 132 -54.19 -3.61 41.26
CA ASN A 132 -55.23 -4.60 40.97
C ASN A 132 -55.45 -5.58 42.13
N ALA A 133 -54.39 -5.99 42.83
CA ALA A 133 -54.49 -6.89 44.00
C ALA A 133 -55.24 -6.30 45.23
N ARG A 134 -55.53 -4.99 45.22
CA ARG A 134 -56.26 -4.33 46.32
C ARG A 134 -57.77 -4.46 46.13
N HIS A 135 -58.44 -5.06 47.10
CA HIS A 135 -59.90 -4.98 47.21
C HIS A 135 -60.32 -3.56 47.63
N CYS A 136 -61.45 -3.07 47.13
CA CYS A 136 -61.97 -1.76 47.54
C CYS A 136 -62.81 -1.89 48.81
N VAL A 137 -62.49 -1.06 49.81
CA VAL A 137 -63.37 -0.74 50.94
C VAL A 137 -63.40 0.79 51.04
N GLY A 138 -64.52 1.42 50.65
CA GLY A 138 -64.66 2.88 50.61
C GLY A 138 -64.30 3.52 49.26
N ASN A 139 -63.09 4.08 49.12
CA ASN A 139 -62.73 5.02 48.05
C ASN A 139 -62.47 4.39 46.66
N CYS A 140 -63.45 3.67 46.11
CA CYS A 140 -63.30 2.90 44.87
C CYS A 140 -63.03 3.77 43.65
N VAL A 141 -63.56 5.00 43.60
CA VAL A 141 -63.36 5.95 42.48
C VAL A 141 -61.88 6.32 42.33
N MET A 142 -61.16 6.53 43.44
CA MET A 142 -59.73 6.83 43.42
C MET A 142 -58.89 5.60 43.03
N LEU A 143 -59.26 4.41 43.52
CA LEU A 143 -58.58 3.17 43.12
C LEU A 143 -58.81 2.86 41.63
N ALA A 144 -60.01 3.12 41.10
CA ALA A 144 -60.35 2.97 39.69
C ALA A 144 -59.62 3.97 38.81
N SER A 145 -59.57 5.26 39.19
CA SER A 145 -58.83 6.28 38.43
C SER A 145 -57.32 5.98 38.42
N ARG A 146 -56.74 5.57 39.55
CA ARG A 146 -55.33 5.15 39.62
C ARG A 146 -55.03 3.94 38.72
N ARG A 147 -55.94 2.96 38.64
CA ARG A 147 -55.81 1.82 37.70
C ARG A 147 -55.85 2.33 36.26
N ALA A 148 -56.83 3.15 35.89
CA ALA A 148 -56.96 3.71 34.55
C ALA A 148 -55.72 4.53 34.13
N THR A 149 -55.16 5.37 35.02
CA THR A 149 -53.92 6.10 34.76
C THR A 149 -52.71 5.18 34.57
N LEU A 150 -52.62 4.08 35.32
CA LEU A 150 -51.53 3.11 35.16
C LEU A 150 -51.66 2.28 33.88
N THR A 151 -52.87 1.90 33.48
CA THR A 151 -53.15 1.27 32.18
C THR A 151 -52.77 2.22 31.04
N ALA A 152 -53.26 3.47 31.05
CA ALA A 152 -52.94 4.45 30.02
C ALA A 152 -51.43 4.74 29.89
N LYS A 153 -50.69 4.74 31.01
CA LYS A 153 -49.21 4.82 30.99
C LYS A 153 -48.56 3.57 30.38
N LEU A 154 -49.10 2.39 30.66
CA LEU A 154 -48.60 1.14 30.07
C LEU A 154 -48.84 1.10 28.55
N ASP A 155 -49.99 1.58 28.10
CA ASP A 155 -50.33 1.66 26.67
C ASP A 155 -49.47 2.69 25.92
N ALA A 156 -49.18 3.84 26.54
CA ALA A 156 -48.23 4.80 25.99
C ALA A 156 -46.80 4.21 25.85
N LEU A 157 -46.33 3.46 26.86
CA LEU A 157 -45.03 2.79 26.82
C LEU A 157 -45.01 1.58 25.86
N ASN A 158 -46.15 0.96 25.56
CA ASN A 158 -46.27 -0.02 24.48
C ASN A 158 -46.09 0.67 23.11
N ALA A 159 -46.78 1.80 22.89
CA ALA A 159 -46.67 2.57 21.65
C ALA A 159 -45.23 3.11 21.41
N GLU A 160 -44.60 3.70 22.44
CA GLU A 160 -43.20 4.16 22.36
C GLU A 160 -42.24 3.00 22.01
N ALA A 161 -42.46 1.81 22.58
CA ALA A 161 -41.65 0.64 22.27
C ALA A 161 -41.79 0.16 20.81
N ASP A 162 -43.01 0.16 20.27
CA ASP A 162 -43.25 -0.22 18.87
C ASP A 162 -42.83 0.87 17.88
N ASP A 163 -42.83 2.14 18.26
CA ASP A 163 -42.15 3.21 17.51
C ASP A 163 -40.64 3.01 17.46
N VAL A 164 -39.99 2.74 18.60
CA VAL A 164 -38.54 2.48 18.63
C VAL A 164 -38.19 1.24 17.82
N ARG A 165 -38.99 0.16 17.88
CA ARG A 165 -38.82 -1.04 17.03
C ARG A 165 -38.98 -0.73 15.54
N ARG A 166 -39.94 0.11 15.15
CA ARG A 166 -40.12 0.54 13.76
C ARG A 166 -38.91 1.34 13.25
N HIS A 167 -38.34 2.21 14.08
CA HIS A 167 -37.11 2.96 13.74
C HIS A 167 -35.87 2.07 13.67
N GLN A 168 -35.72 1.10 14.58
CA GLN A 168 -34.66 0.08 14.52
C GLN A 168 -34.76 -0.70 13.22
N ALA A 169 -35.91 -1.31 12.92
CA ALA A 169 -36.10 -2.08 11.69
C ALA A 169 -35.98 -1.23 10.40
N ALA A 170 -36.15 0.09 10.46
CA ALA A 170 -35.86 0.98 9.32
C ALA A 170 -34.35 1.17 9.14
N THR A 171 -33.62 1.43 10.23
CA THR A 171 -32.15 1.50 10.25
C THR A 171 -31.53 0.17 9.78
N ASP A 172 -32.00 -0.96 10.30
CA ASP A 172 -31.48 -2.30 10.00
C ASP A 172 -31.65 -2.69 8.52
N ARG A 173 -32.72 -2.22 7.85
CA ARG A 173 -32.89 -2.41 6.40
C ARG A 173 -31.85 -1.61 5.61
N VAL A 174 -31.51 -0.41 6.08
CA VAL A 174 -30.55 0.47 5.39
C VAL A 174 -29.10 0.03 5.64
N THR A 175 -28.76 -0.47 6.83
CA THR A 175 -27.44 -1.09 7.05
C THR A 175 -27.28 -2.34 6.18
N VAL A 176 -28.25 -3.25 6.17
CA VAL A 176 -28.23 -4.43 5.28
C VAL A 176 -28.12 -4.03 3.80
N GLN A 177 -28.87 -3.03 3.32
CA GLN A 177 -28.78 -2.55 1.94
C GLN A 177 -27.40 -1.90 1.63
N ARG A 178 -26.81 -1.20 2.60
CA ARG A 178 -25.47 -0.62 2.46
C ARG A 178 -24.40 -1.71 2.36
N ASP A 179 -24.49 -2.72 3.23
CA ASP A 179 -23.55 -3.83 3.30
C ASP A 179 -23.58 -4.69 2.03
N THR A 180 -24.76 -4.90 1.43
CA THR A 180 -24.88 -5.62 0.14
C THR A 180 -24.34 -4.85 -1.07
N LEU A 181 -24.04 -3.54 -0.95
CA LEU A 181 -23.46 -2.72 -2.02
C LEU A 181 -21.96 -2.45 -1.86
N LEU A 182 -21.42 -2.62 -0.65
CA LEU A 182 -19.98 -2.62 -0.40
C LEU A 182 -19.30 -3.77 -1.17
N VAL A 183 -19.86 -4.98 -1.05
CA VAL A 183 -19.32 -6.21 -1.65
C VAL A 183 -19.74 -6.34 -3.12
N ASP A 184 -18.83 -6.80 -3.99
CA ASP A 184 -19.20 -7.20 -5.35
C ASP A 184 -19.96 -8.55 -5.33
N PRO A 185 -21.20 -8.64 -5.87
CA PRO A 185 -21.94 -9.89 -5.91
C PRO A 185 -21.23 -11.03 -6.68
N ILE A 186 -20.28 -10.72 -7.56
CA ILE A 186 -19.46 -11.71 -8.27
C ILE A 186 -18.38 -12.26 -7.32
N THR A 187 -17.64 -11.40 -6.62
CA THR A 187 -16.58 -11.87 -5.69
C THR A 187 -17.17 -12.54 -4.44
N ALA A 188 -18.37 -12.13 -3.99
CA ALA A 188 -19.15 -12.85 -2.99
C ALA A 188 -19.53 -14.27 -3.41
N ARG A 189 -19.97 -14.46 -4.67
CA ARG A 189 -20.32 -15.79 -5.20
C ARG A 189 -19.08 -16.67 -5.40
N LEU A 190 -17.97 -16.11 -5.89
CA LEU A 190 -16.69 -16.81 -5.97
C LEU A 190 -16.17 -17.22 -4.59
N ALA A 191 -16.26 -16.33 -3.59
CA ALA A 191 -15.87 -16.59 -2.21
C ALA A 191 -16.65 -17.78 -1.61
N ALA A 192 -17.98 -17.79 -1.80
CA ALA A 192 -18.84 -18.89 -1.34
C ALA A 192 -18.62 -20.22 -2.08
N LEU A 193 -18.24 -20.20 -3.37
CA LEU A 193 -17.92 -21.40 -4.14
C LEU A 193 -16.52 -21.97 -3.85
N LEU A 194 -15.63 -21.16 -3.25
CA LEU A 194 -14.23 -21.50 -2.95
C LEU A 194 -13.96 -21.65 -1.44
N ASP A 195 -15.01 -21.65 -0.60
CA ASP A 195 -14.96 -21.66 0.87
C ASP A 195 -13.89 -20.71 1.46
N THR A 196 -13.92 -19.46 0.99
CA THR A 196 -12.89 -18.46 1.29
C THR A 196 -13.48 -17.08 1.49
N THR A 197 -12.69 -16.12 1.98
CA THR A 197 -13.17 -14.75 2.22
C THR A 197 -13.12 -13.90 0.94
N THR A 198 -14.04 -12.94 0.80
CA THR A 198 -14.08 -11.98 -0.32
C THR A 198 -12.74 -11.28 -0.51
N GLY A 199 -12.14 -10.76 0.57
CA GLY A 199 -10.81 -10.12 0.52
C GLY A 199 -9.67 -11.03 0.06
N ARG A 200 -9.80 -12.37 0.15
CA ARG A 200 -8.85 -13.30 -0.49
C ARG A 200 -9.11 -13.43 -1.99
N VAL A 201 -10.37 -13.45 -2.43
CA VAL A 201 -10.74 -13.42 -3.86
C VAL A 201 -10.23 -12.13 -4.50
N ASP A 202 -10.50 -10.98 -3.89
CA ASP A 202 -10.06 -9.67 -4.41
C ASP A 202 -8.52 -9.59 -4.51
N LEU A 203 -7.80 -10.11 -3.50
CA LEU A 203 -6.33 -10.15 -3.50
C LEU A 203 -5.78 -11.13 -4.55
N LEU A 204 -6.39 -12.30 -4.74
CA LEU A 204 -6.01 -13.26 -5.79
C LEU A 204 -6.28 -12.70 -7.20
N THR A 205 -7.41 -12.02 -7.40
CA THR A 205 -7.75 -11.35 -8.66
C THR A 205 -6.78 -10.20 -8.95
N GLY A 206 -6.47 -9.37 -7.95
CA GLY A 206 -5.45 -8.32 -8.06
C GLY A 206 -4.05 -8.87 -8.36
N LEU A 207 -3.69 -10.01 -7.75
CA LEU A 207 -2.43 -10.71 -7.99
C LEU A 207 -2.35 -11.29 -9.41
N ALA A 208 -3.45 -11.82 -9.94
CA ALA A 208 -3.53 -12.31 -11.31
C ALA A 208 -3.34 -11.18 -12.35
N PHE A 209 -4.03 -10.04 -12.16
CA PHE A 209 -3.85 -8.87 -13.03
C PHE A 209 -2.42 -8.32 -12.96
N ALA A 210 -1.84 -8.24 -11.76
CA ALA A 210 -0.45 -7.83 -11.59
C ALA A 210 0.52 -8.80 -12.29
N ALA A 211 0.39 -10.11 -12.09
CA ALA A 211 1.26 -11.11 -12.72
C ALA A 211 1.21 -11.08 -14.25
N VAL A 212 0.04 -10.81 -14.85
CA VAL A 212 -0.09 -10.60 -16.31
C VAL A 212 0.62 -9.33 -16.75
N LEU A 213 0.45 -8.20 -16.05
CA LEU A 213 1.10 -6.93 -16.38
C LEU A 213 2.63 -7.04 -16.30
N GLU A 214 3.16 -7.53 -15.17
CA GLU A 214 4.60 -7.69 -14.94
C GLU A 214 5.19 -8.72 -15.94
N GLY A 215 4.49 -9.82 -16.19
CA GLY A 215 4.91 -10.84 -17.14
C GLY A 215 5.03 -10.31 -18.57
N VAL A 216 4.05 -9.54 -19.03
CA VAL A 216 4.08 -8.87 -20.34
C VAL A 216 5.23 -7.85 -20.41
N ALA A 217 5.44 -7.03 -19.38
CA ALA A 217 6.56 -6.09 -19.33
C ALA A 217 7.93 -6.80 -19.39
N CYS A 218 8.12 -7.86 -18.59
CA CYS A 218 9.35 -8.66 -18.58
C CYS A 218 9.62 -9.33 -19.94
N LEU A 219 8.59 -9.87 -20.59
CA LEU A 219 8.70 -10.47 -21.93
C LEU A 219 9.05 -9.42 -22.99
N LEU A 220 8.39 -8.25 -22.95
CA LEU A 220 8.66 -7.16 -23.89
C LEU A 220 10.11 -6.66 -23.78
N TRP A 221 10.67 -6.49 -22.58
CA TRP A 221 12.10 -6.17 -22.41
C TRP A 221 13.03 -7.31 -22.84
N SER A 222 12.68 -8.56 -22.51
CA SER A 222 13.44 -9.77 -22.91
C SER A 222 13.46 -10.02 -24.43
N VAL A 223 12.60 -9.32 -25.19
CA VAL A 223 12.59 -9.27 -26.66
C VAL A 223 13.20 -7.97 -27.18
N ALA A 224 12.91 -6.82 -26.56
CA ALA A 224 13.37 -5.50 -27.01
C ALA A 224 14.85 -5.22 -26.70
N LEU A 225 15.48 -6.00 -25.82
CA LEU A 225 16.94 -6.03 -25.60
C LEU A 225 17.63 -7.23 -26.27
N ARG A 226 16.93 -7.97 -27.16
CA ARG A 226 17.61 -8.89 -28.08
C ARG A 226 18.29 -8.08 -29.17
N SER A 227 19.61 -7.92 -29.05
CA SER A 227 20.47 -7.60 -30.18
C SER A 227 20.08 -8.49 -31.38
N PRO A 228 19.66 -7.92 -32.52
CA PRO A 228 19.68 -8.67 -33.76
C PRO A 228 21.13 -9.13 -33.96
N LEU A 229 21.34 -10.42 -34.22
CA LEU A 229 22.66 -10.87 -34.65
C LEU A 229 23.07 -10.03 -35.87
N PRO A 230 24.33 -9.57 -35.99
CA PRO A 230 24.84 -9.12 -37.27
C PRO A 230 24.63 -10.27 -38.25
N VAL A 231 23.74 -10.07 -39.24
CA VAL A 231 23.76 -10.93 -40.41
C VAL A 231 25.10 -10.64 -41.05
N VAL A 232 26.02 -11.60 -40.95
CA VAL A 232 27.22 -11.62 -41.78
C VAL A 232 26.73 -11.87 -43.19
N THR A 233 26.32 -10.80 -43.88
CA THR A 233 26.44 -10.71 -45.32
C THR A 233 27.91 -10.97 -45.60
N GLY A 234 28.21 -12.20 -46.05
CA GLY A 234 29.59 -12.57 -46.35
C GLY A 234 30.11 -11.62 -47.41
N ASP A 235 31.03 -10.73 -47.02
CA ASP A 235 31.73 -9.88 -47.97
C ASP A 235 32.34 -10.81 -49.02
N THR A 236 31.96 -10.60 -50.27
CA THR A 236 32.57 -11.27 -51.41
C THR A 236 33.98 -10.74 -51.56
N ALA A 237 34.90 -11.31 -50.79
CA ALA A 237 36.32 -11.04 -50.89
C ALA A 237 36.74 -11.19 -52.37
N PRO A 238 37.40 -10.19 -52.97
CA PRO A 238 37.79 -10.27 -54.36
C PRO A 238 38.75 -11.44 -54.54
N ALA A 239 38.49 -12.29 -55.53
CA ALA A 239 39.32 -13.46 -55.80
C ALA A 239 40.73 -13.01 -56.21
N VAL A 240 41.70 -13.15 -55.30
CA VAL A 240 43.11 -12.93 -55.59
C VAL A 240 43.61 -14.15 -56.39
N THR A 241 43.58 -14.02 -57.72
CA THR A 241 44.04 -15.04 -58.65
C THR A 241 45.55 -15.20 -58.57
N VAL A 242 46.03 -16.05 -57.65
CA VAL A 242 47.43 -16.46 -57.58
C VAL A 242 47.71 -17.47 -58.69
N THR A 243 48.05 -16.95 -59.88
CA THR A 243 48.38 -17.77 -61.05
C THR A 243 49.69 -18.50 -60.83
N ARG A 244 49.63 -19.77 -60.45
CA ARG A 244 50.79 -20.66 -60.25
C ARG A 244 51.46 -20.98 -61.59
N ALA A 245 52.47 -20.19 -61.96
CA ALA A 245 53.39 -20.56 -63.03
C ALA A 245 54.22 -21.80 -62.62
N VAL A 246 54.39 -22.74 -63.54
CA VAL A 246 55.12 -24.00 -63.33
C VAL A 246 56.43 -23.96 -64.09
N THR A 247 57.54 -24.22 -63.39
CA THR A 247 58.84 -24.52 -64.02
C THR A 247 59.51 -25.66 -63.24
N GLU A 248 59.62 -26.81 -63.90
CA GLU A 248 60.42 -27.98 -63.51
C GLU A 248 61.70 -28.04 -64.41
N PRO A 249 62.62 -29.02 -64.25
CA PRO A 249 63.21 -29.54 -63.01
C PRO A 249 64.75 -29.73 -63.12
N VAL A 250 65.49 -29.79 -62.00
CA VAL A 250 66.89 -30.30 -61.99
C VAL A 250 67.20 -31.19 -60.77
N VAL A 251 67.10 -32.51 -61.00
CA VAL A 251 68.01 -33.60 -60.61
C VAL A 251 68.85 -33.49 -59.31
N ALA A 252 68.46 -34.30 -58.30
CA ALA A 252 69.28 -35.11 -57.37
C ALA A 252 70.30 -34.40 -56.41
N ALA A 253 70.83 -35.03 -55.35
CA ALA A 253 70.80 -36.45 -54.96
C ALA A 253 70.97 -36.70 -53.43
N VAL A 254 70.60 -37.92 -53.01
CA VAL A 254 71.11 -38.69 -51.85
C VAL A 254 70.78 -38.21 -50.41
N THR A 255 70.47 -39.20 -49.57
CA THR A 255 70.30 -39.16 -48.10
C THR A 255 71.62 -39.44 -47.38
N ASP A 256 71.85 -38.87 -46.18
CA ASP A 256 71.80 -39.66 -44.92
C ASP A 256 71.98 -38.79 -43.64
N ALA A 257 71.78 -39.46 -42.49
CA ALA A 257 72.36 -39.21 -41.17
C ALA A 257 71.92 -37.97 -40.33
N ALA A 258 71.97 -38.18 -39.02
CA ALA A 258 71.81 -37.17 -37.97
C ALA A 258 73.16 -36.57 -37.56
N ASP A 259 73.17 -35.39 -36.92
CA ASP A 259 73.51 -35.19 -35.49
C ASP A 259 73.68 -33.68 -35.14
N MET A 260 73.62 -33.35 -33.85
CA MET A 260 74.08 -32.14 -33.14
C MET A 260 73.55 -30.70 -33.44
N THR A 261 73.14 -30.09 -32.32
CA THR A 261 73.08 -28.67 -31.87
C THR A 261 74.34 -27.80 -32.20
N PRO A 262 74.37 -26.43 -32.07
CA PRO A 262 73.85 -25.64 -30.92
C PRO A 262 73.52 -24.12 -31.06
N ALA A 263 73.29 -23.47 -29.90
CA ALA A 263 73.48 -22.03 -29.55
C ALA A 263 72.46 -20.98 -30.05
N ALA A 264 72.09 -19.90 -29.33
CA ALA A 264 72.32 -19.41 -27.94
C ALA A 264 70.99 -18.75 -27.42
N VAL A 265 70.80 -17.94 -26.36
CA VAL A 265 71.56 -17.05 -25.41
C VAL A 265 70.78 -17.12 -24.07
N MET A 266 71.33 -17.36 -22.87
CA MET A 266 72.18 -16.54 -21.96
C MET A 266 71.44 -15.34 -21.24
N PRO A 267 71.79 -14.99 -19.97
CA PRO A 267 70.81 -15.04 -18.86
C PRO A 267 70.83 -13.82 -17.89
N VAL A 268 70.12 -13.91 -16.74
CA VAL A 268 70.61 -13.50 -15.39
C VAL A 268 69.65 -13.98 -14.28
N THR A 269 70.18 -14.29 -13.08
CA THR A 269 69.42 -14.69 -11.86
C THR A 269 70.16 -14.34 -10.55
N ALA A 270 69.50 -13.65 -9.61
CA ALA A 270 69.83 -13.40 -8.17
C ALA A 270 68.90 -12.27 -7.65
N SER A 271 68.63 -12.00 -6.37
CA SER A 271 68.66 -12.75 -5.08
C SER A 271 67.86 -11.91 -4.03
N HIS A 272 67.56 -12.43 -2.83
CA HIS A 272 67.18 -11.63 -1.64
C HIS A 272 68.44 -10.93 -1.02
N ASP A 273 68.42 -10.03 -0.02
CA ASP A 273 67.64 -9.89 1.25
C ASP A 273 67.69 -8.44 1.85
N ASP A 274 67.28 -8.26 3.12
CA ASP A 274 67.55 -7.14 4.08
C ASP A 274 66.82 -5.78 3.95
N GLU A 275 66.44 -5.04 5.02
CA GLU A 275 66.25 -5.40 6.45
C GLU A 275 65.24 -4.47 7.19
N THR A 276 65.21 -4.51 8.54
CA THR A 276 64.21 -3.96 9.51
C THR A 276 64.16 -2.39 9.66
N VAL A 277 63.37 -1.68 10.52
CA VAL A 277 63.22 -1.68 12.00
C VAL A 277 62.00 -0.82 12.49
N SER A 278 61.13 -1.37 13.38
CA SER A 278 60.32 -0.72 14.48
C SER A 278 59.47 0.57 14.21
N ARG A 279 58.56 1.08 15.09
CA ARG A 279 58.19 0.81 16.50
C ARG A 279 56.70 1.17 16.78
N ASN A 280 56.10 0.55 17.80
CA ASN A 280 54.74 0.80 18.36
C ASN A 280 54.87 1.52 19.75
N PRO A 281 53.85 1.73 20.62
CA PRO A 281 52.38 1.82 20.49
C PRO A 281 51.80 3.09 21.22
N VAL A 282 50.51 3.05 21.63
CA VAL A 282 49.86 3.64 22.86
C VAL A 282 48.54 4.40 22.60
N THR A 283 47.53 4.09 23.43
CA THR A 283 46.28 4.84 23.71
C THR A 283 46.18 5.05 25.24
N PRO A 284 45.49 6.08 25.80
CA PRO A 284 44.02 6.00 25.96
C PRO A 284 43.21 7.34 26.08
N SER A 285 41.88 7.21 25.94
CA SER A 285 40.77 7.89 26.66
C SER A 285 40.83 9.38 27.07
N HIS A 286 39.78 10.13 26.69
CA HIS A 286 39.12 11.07 27.62
C HIS A 286 37.62 11.27 27.31
N ASP A 287 36.89 11.81 28.29
CA ASP A 287 35.43 11.94 28.35
C ASP A 287 35.02 13.37 28.74
N ARG A 288 33.94 13.90 28.10
CA ARG A 288 32.99 14.85 28.72
C ARG A 288 31.75 15.19 27.88
N THR A 289 30.75 15.67 28.60
CA THR A 289 29.35 15.94 28.24
C THR A 289 29.06 17.36 27.71
N THR A 290 27.77 17.58 27.39
CA THR A 290 26.96 18.80 27.62
C THR A 290 27.03 20.02 26.67
N ASP A 291 25.92 20.18 25.93
CA ASP A 291 24.98 21.34 25.93
C ASP A 291 24.86 22.34 24.75
N SER A 292 23.58 22.73 24.56
CA SER A 292 22.96 23.93 23.96
C SER A 292 23.70 24.78 22.90
N HIS A 293 23.09 24.91 21.71
CA HIS A 293 22.21 26.07 21.41
C HIS A 293 21.52 26.02 20.03
N ALA A 294 20.32 26.63 19.96
CA ALA A 294 19.73 27.27 18.78
C ALA A 294 19.30 28.69 19.20
N PRO A 295 19.11 29.69 18.30
CA PRO A 295 17.82 29.83 17.60
C PRO A 295 17.79 30.60 16.24
N ARG A 296 16.61 30.63 15.58
CA ARG A 296 16.08 31.71 14.68
C ARG A 296 16.74 31.94 13.29
N ASP A 297 16.09 32.51 12.25
CA ASP A 297 14.76 33.17 12.07
C ASP A 297 14.08 32.80 10.72
N ASP A 298 12.77 33.07 10.61
CA ASP A 298 11.88 33.13 9.40
C ASP A 298 11.38 34.61 9.26
N PRO A 299 10.68 35.13 8.20
CA PRO A 299 9.69 34.51 7.27
C PRO A 299 9.96 34.87 5.76
N ILE A 300 9.08 34.99 4.72
CA ILE A 300 7.64 35.33 4.47
C ILE A 300 7.12 34.63 3.18
N ALA A 301 5.79 34.46 3.02
CA ALA A 301 5.10 33.84 1.87
C ALA A 301 4.36 34.85 0.93
N PRO A 302 3.70 34.37 -0.16
CA PRO A 302 2.24 34.57 -0.22
C PRO A 302 1.40 33.40 -0.82
N LEU A 303 0.09 33.42 -0.56
CA LEU A 303 -0.97 32.46 -0.95
C LEU A 303 -1.82 32.93 -2.14
N PRO A 304 -2.57 32.03 -2.81
CA PRO A 304 -4.06 31.99 -2.66
C PRO A 304 -4.63 30.54 -2.56
N ALA A 305 -5.49 30.18 -1.60
CA ALA A 305 -6.94 30.48 -1.44
C ALA A 305 -7.89 29.61 -2.31
N ALA A 306 -9.07 29.12 -1.86
CA ALA A 306 -9.62 28.93 -0.51
C ALA A 306 -10.87 27.99 -0.53
N VAL A 307 -11.09 27.19 0.52
CA VAL A 307 -12.36 26.49 0.87
C VAL A 307 -12.42 26.26 2.40
N PRO A 308 -13.59 26.10 3.03
CA PRO A 308 -13.78 26.49 4.44
C PRO A 308 -13.16 25.53 5.46
N ILE A 309 -12.16 26.02 6.20
CA ILE A 309 -11.54 25.34 7.34
C ILE A 309 -12.23 25.74 8.67
N ASP A 310 -12.73 26.98 8.73
CA ASP A 310 -13.14 27.69 9.94
C ASP A 310 -14.27 27.02 10.74
N ASP A 311 -15.39 26.69 10.08
CA ASP A 311 -16.61 26.12 10.69
C ASP A 311 -16.37 24.71 11.31
N HIS A 312 -15.28 24.02 10.95
CA HIS A 312 -14.89 22.78 11.63
C HIS A 312 -14.05 23.03 12.90
N LEU A 313 -13.26 24.09 12.93
CA LEU A 313 -12.42 24.44 14.07
C LEU A 313 -13.23 25.09 15.19
N SER A 314 -14.08 26.08 14.86
CA SER A 314 -14.91 26.79 15.86
C SER A 314 -16.01 25.91 16.49
N ARG A 315 -16.38 24.79 15.87
CA ARG A 315 -17.15 23.70 16.52
C ARG A 315 -16.27 22.91 17.49
N LEU A 316 -15.10 22.43 17.04
CA LEU A 316 -14.18 21.67 17.87
C LEU A 316 -13.77 22.41 19.16
N VAL A 317 -13.50 23.72 19.08
CA VAL A 317 -13.24 24.58 20.27
C VAL A 317 -14.41 24.53 21.25
N ARG A 318 -15.65 24.73 20.78
CA ARG A 318 -16.85 24.69 21.62
C ARG A 318 -17.05 23.34 22.31
N ASP A 319 -16.87 22.25 21.56
CA ASP A 319 -17.13 20.89 22.06
C ASP A 319 -15.99 20.36 22.95
N VAL A 320 -14.77 20.90 22.82
CA VAL A 320 -13.67 20.72 23.79
C VAL A 320 -13.92 21.54 25.07
N ALA A 321 -14.34 22.81 24.95
CA ALA A 321 -14.68 23.66 26.09
C ALA A 321 -15.89 23.13 26.90
N ALA A 322 -16.84 22.46 26.23
CA ALA A 322 -17.94 21.73 26.85
C ALA A 322 -17.52 20.38 27.49
N GLY A 323 -16.23 20.00 27.40
CA GLY A 323 -15.69 18.75 27.95
C GLY A 323 -16.10 17.47 27.21
N LEU A 324 -16.82 17.58 26.09
CA LEU A 324 -17.31 16.45 25.29
C LEU A 324 -16.18 15.79 24.48
N VAL A 325 -15.14 16.55 24.15
CA VAL A 325 -13.97 16.11 23.41
C VAL A 325 -12.72 16.43 24.21
N ARG A 326 -11.85 15.45 24.46
CA ARG A 326 -10.52 15.74 25.00
C ARG A 326 -9.62 16.29 23.90
N PRO A 327 -8.77 17.31 24.16
CA PRO A 327 -7.87 17.87 23.17
C PRO A 327 -6.66 16.94 22.94
N THR A 328 -6.91 15.73 22.43
CA THR A 328 -5.91 14.72 22.03
C THR A 328 -6.08 14.35 20.57
N VAL A 329 -4.99 14.00 19.87
CA VAL A 329 -5.06 13.63 18.45
C VAL A 329 -5.94 12.40 18.24
N ALA A 330 -5.96 11.45 19.17
CA ALA A 330 -6.77 10.24 19.07
C ALA A 330 -8.28 10.54 19.18
N ASP A 331 -8.66 11.40 20.13
CA ASP A 331 -10.06 11.74 20.38
C ASP A 331 -10.60 12.72 19.32
N ILE A 332 -9.82 13.73 18.92
CA ILE A 332 -10.17 14.64 17.81
C ILE A 332 -10.35 13.83 16.50
N ARG A 333 -9.48 12.86 16.23
CA ARG A 333 -9.61 11.95 15.07
C ARG A 333 -10.89 11.11 15.13
N ARG A 334 -11.26 10.64 16.33
CA ARG A 334 -12.45 9.82 16.58
C ARG A 334 -13.74 10.65 16.48
N TYR A 335 -13.70 11.90 16.93
CA TYR A 335 -14.82 12.83 16.96
C TYR A 335 -15.13 13.41 15.57
N LEU A 336 -14.11 13.84 14.83
CA LEU A 336 -14.26 14.44 13.50
C LEU A 336 -14.11 13.44 12.34
N GLY A 337 -13.90 12.15 12.62
CA GLY A 337 -13.73 11.08 11.61
C GLY A 337 -12.57 11.30 10.62
N CYS A 338 -11.63 12.18 10.95
CA CYS A 338 -10.63 12.68 10.01
C CYS A 338 -9.35 11.82 9.98
N SER A 339 -8.42 12.09 9.05
CA SER A 339 -7.13 11.40 9.02
C SER A 339 -6.25 11.80 10.21
N GLN A 340 -5.32 10.94 10.63
CA GLN A 340 -4.47 11.21 11.80
C GLN A 340 -3.57 12.45 11.63
N ALA A 341 -3.19 12.79 10.39
CA ALA A 341 -2.51 14.05 10.07
C ALA A 341 -3.45 15.26 10.23
N ARG A 342 -4.70 15.18 9.74
CA ARG A 342 -5.69 16.27 9.88
C ARG A 342 -6.13 16.47 11.33
N ALA A 343 -6.21 15.40 12.13
CA ALA A 343 -6.47 15.47 13.57
C ALA A 343 -5.29 16.08 14.35
N ALA A 344 -4.05 15.82 13.94
CA ALA A 344 -2.87 16.43 14.53
C ALA A 344 -2.78 17.94 14.21
N GLU A 345 -3.14 18.31 12.99
CA GLU A 345 -3.18 19.71 12.54
C GLU A 345 -4.27 20.51 13.26
N LEU A 346 -5.51 20.01 13.30
CA LEU A 346 -6.60 20.64 14.06
C LEU A 346 -6.30 20.73 15.56
N ARG A 347 -5.47 19.84 16.12
CA ARG A 347 -5.01 19.96 17.52
C ARG A 347 -4.06 21.14 17.74
N ARG A 348 -3.19 21.47 16.78
CA ARG A 348 -2.31 22.65 16.87
C ARG A 348 -3.15 23.92 16.84
N GLN A 349 -4.01 24.02 15.84
CA GLN A 349 -4.91 25.16 15.63
C GLN A 349 -5.84 25.41 16.84
N LEU A 350 -6.19 24.36 17.60
CA LEU A 350 -6.88 24.49 18.89
C LEU A 350 -6.00 25.12 19.98
N ALA A 351 -4.76 24.64 20.12
CA ALA A 351 -3.83 25.12 21.15
C ALA A 351 -3.37 26.57 20.92
N ASP A 352 -3.27 27.00 19.66
CA ASP A 352 -2.97 28.40 19.31
C ASP A 352 -4.17 29.33 19.58
N TYR A 353 -5.40 28.80 19.49
CA TYR A 353 -6.64 29.52 19.82
C TYR A 353 -6.82 29.68 21.34
N ASP A 354 -6.60 28.61 22.13
CA ASP A 354 -6.67 28.62 23.60
C ASP A 354 -5.60 29.54 24.26
N VAL A 355 -4.62 30.04 23.50
CA VAL A 355 -3.57 30.97 23.95
C VAL A 355 -3.86 32.44 23.57
N THR A 356 -4.89 32.68 22.74
CA THR A 356 -5.24 34.03 22.22
C THR A 356 -6.62 34.52 22.65
N ALA A 357 -7.30 33.80 23.55
CA ALA A 357 -8.61 34.11 24.14
C ALA A 357 -8.52 34.53 25.63
#